data_AF-A0A9Q3KBJ3-F1
#
_entry.id   AF-A0A9Q3KBJ3-F1
#
_cell.length_a   1.000
_cell.length_b   1.000
_cell.length_c   1.000
_cell.angle_alpha   90.00
_cell.angle_beta   90.00
_cell.angle_gamma   90.00
#
_symmetry.space_group_name_H-M   'P 1'
#
loop_
_entity.id
_entity.type
_entity.pdbx_description
1 polymer ?
#
loop_
_entity_poly.entity_id
_entity_poly.type
_entity_poly.pdbx_seq_one_letter_code
_entity_poly.pdbx_strand_id
1 'polypeptide(L)'
;MVNILGLGAKKKNISKWANYSWRFKMENSFEEAIFNIERDRAMSWFLKQKDRLTALHPSMSQTMVHKSILRRCGGDLENAIRSRCIEPFSTKDHINAMEGITTRKKTGINPNCNITSGKPIPKPNKPYEKAPLKFHKCVSTSHLADTCPKKDKNQ
;
A
#
# COMPACT_ATOMS: atom_id res chain seq x y z
N MET A 1 -18.34 17.45 -39.07
CA MET A 1 -17.16 17.95 -38.32
C MET A 1 -17.59 18.16 -36.87
N VAL A 2 -17.06 17.36 -35.95
CA VAL A 2 -17.47 17.40 -34.53
C VAL A 2 -16.56 18.40 -33.82
N ASN A 3 -17.11 19.54 -33.42
CA ASN A 3 -16.40 20.51 -32.58
C ASN A 3 -16.32 19.98 -31.15
N ILE A 4 -15.14 19.49 -30.76
CA ILE A 4 -14.81 19.17 -29.37
C ILE A 4 -14.40 20.48 -28.69
N LEU A 5 -15.38 21.19 -28.13
CA LEU A 5 -15.12 22.36 -27.30
C LEU A 5 -14.70 21.92 -25.89
N GLY A 6 -13.38 22.02 -25.65
CA GLY A 6 -12.78 22.58 -24.45
C GLY A 6 -13.31 22.09 -23.10
N LEU A 7 -12.72 21.01 -22.58
CA LEU A 7 -12.63 20.79 -21.13
C LEU A 7 -11.64 21.80 -20.55
N GLY A 8 -12.09 23.04 -20.42
CA GLY A 8 -11.42 24.09 -19.66
C GLY A 8 -11.41 23.71 -18.18
N ALA A 9 -10.34 23.04 -17.74
CA ALA A 9 -10.06 22.83 -16.33
C ALA A 9 -10.07 24.20 -15.63
N LYS A 10 -11.05 24.43 -14.74
CA LYS A 10 -11.13 25.62 -13.91
C LYS A 10 -9.89 25.67 -13.01
N LYS A 11 -8.83 26.34 -13.47
CA LYS A 11 -7.67 26.70 -12.64
C LYS A 11 -8.17 27.63 -11.53
N LYS A 12 -8.47 27.09 -10.35
CA LYS A 12 -8.71 27.88 -9.15
C LYS A 12 -7.45 28.72 -8.91
N ASN A 13 -7.60 30.04 -9.03
CA ASN A 13 -6.53 31.02 -8.90
C ASN A 13 -6.13 31.20 -7.43
N ILE A 14 -5.57 30.15 -6.84
CA ILE A 14 -5.06 30.16 -5.46
C ILE A 14 -3.77 30.99 -5.39
N SER A 15 -3.04 31.12 -6.50
CA SER A 15 -1.77 31.84 -6.55
C SER A 15 -1.88 33.34 -6.30
N LYS A 16 -3.03 33.98 -6.58
CA LYS A 16 -3.24 35.41 -6.29
C LYS A 16 -3.35 35.72 -4.78
N TRP A 17 -3.59 34.72 -3.93
CA TRP A 17 -3.89 34.91 -2.51
C TRP A 17 -3.09 34.00 -1.57
N ALA A 18 -2.40 32.99 -2.09
CA ALA A 18 -1.50 32.13 -1.33
C ALA A 18 -0.21 32.88 -0.99
N ASN A 19 -0.24 33.64 0.12
CA ASN A 19 0.98 34.18 0.70
C ASN A 19 1.90 33.03 1.19
N TYR A 20 3.18 33.34 1.39
CA TYR A 20 4.18 32.36 1.81
C TYR A 20 3.77 31.60 3.08
N SER A 21 3.21 32.32 4.07
CA SER A 21 2.74 31.74 5.32
C SER A 21 1.62 30.71 5.14
N TRP A 22 0.70 30.92 4.18
CA TRP A 22 -0.36 29.97 3.86
C TRP A 22 0.21 28.69 3.23
N ARG A 23 1.18 28.83 2.32
CA ARG A 23 1.83 27.67 1.69
C ARG A 23 2.55 26.82 2.72
N PHE A 24 3.35 27.48 3.57
CA PHE A 24 4.05 26.81 4.68
C PHE A 24 3.09 26.06 5.60
N LYS A 25 1.97 26.70 6.00
CA LYS A 25 0.94 26.04 6.82
C LYS A 25 0.32 24.82 6.13
N MET A 26 0.06 24.90 4.82
CA MET A 26 -0.50 23.79 4.04
C MET A 26 0.47 22.63 3.86
N GLU A 27 1.75 22.92 3.60
CA GLU A 27 2.82 21.93 3.51
C GLU A 27 2.96 21.21 4.85
N ASN A 28 3.15 21.95 5.95
CA ASN A 28 3.27 21.37 7.28
C ASN A 28 2.02 20.54 7.66
N SER A 29 0.83 21.06 7.35
CA SER A 29 -0.44 20.33 7.58
C SER A 29 -0.53 19.02 6.80
N PHE A 30 0.09 18.92 5.63
CA PHE A 30 0.15 17.70 4.83
C PHE A 30 1.24 16.75 5.37
N GLU A 31 2.39 17.27 5.75
CA GLU A 31 3.51 16.47 6.26
C GLU A 31 3.19 15.80 7.61
N GLU A 32 2.54 16.53 8.51
CA GLU A 32 2.09 16.04 9.82
C GLU A 32 0.84 15.17 9.75
N ALA A 33 0.12 15.19 8.62
CA ALA A 33 -1.08 14.38 8.45
C ALA A 33 -0.68 12.91 8.21
N ILE A 34 -0.55 12.15 9.29
CA ILE A 34 -0.41 10.70 9.26
C ILE A 34 -1.81 10.07 9.35
N PHE A 35 -2.10 9.12 8.46
CA PHE A 35 -3.40 8.43 8.48
C PHE A 35 -3.48 7.46 9.65
N ASN A 36 -4.50 7.62 10.49
CA ASN A 36 -4.81 6.72 11.59
C ASN A 36 -6.07 5.91 11.28
N ILE A 37 -5.93 4.58 11.28
CA ILE A 37 -7.02 3.64 10.93
C ILE A 37 -8.22 3.80 11.87
N GLU A 38 -7.99 3.99 13.17
CA GLU A 38 -9.04 4.05 14.18
C GLU A 38 -9.81 5.35 14.10
N ARG A 39 -9.08 6.47 14.01
CA ARG A 39 -9.63 7.83 14.05
C ARG A 39 -10.15 8.32 12.70
N ASP A 40 -9.45 8.03 11.61
CA ASP A 40 -9.68 8.69 10.34
C ASP A 40 -10.57 7.85 9.40
N ARG A 41 -11.45 8.54 8.68
CA ARG A 41 -12.23 7.93 7.58
C ARG A 41 -11.44 8.06 6.28
N ALA A 42 -11.09 6.93 5.67
CA ALA A 42 -10.22 6.87 4.49
C ALA A 42 -10.64 7.83 3.36
N MET A 43 -11.91 7.79 2.91
CA MET A 43 -12.43 8.69 1.88
C MET A 43 -12.21 10.18 2.22
N SER A 44 -12.68 10.62 3.38
CA SER A 44 -12.61 12.02 3.80
C SER A 44 -11.17 12.50 3.99
N TRP A 45 -10.33 11.66 4.61
CA TRP A 45 -8.93 11.98 4.83
C TRP A 45 -8.17 12.06 3.50
N PHE A 46 -8.37 11.10 2.60
CA PHE A 46 -7.71 11.07 1.30
C PHE A 46 -8.04 12.31 0.48
N LEU A 47 -9.33 12.65 0.37
CA LEU A 47 -9.77 13.83 -0.39
C LEU A 47 -9.18 15.12 0.17
N LYS A 48 -9.12 15.25 1.51
CA LYS A 48 -8.48 16.40 2.17
C LYS A 48 -7.00 16.53 1.79
N GLN A 49 -6.25 15.42 1.75
CA GLN A 49 -4.84 15.45 1.35
C GLN A 49 -4.68 15.74 -0.15
N LYS A 50 -5.53 15.14 -0.99
CA LYS A 50 -5.57 15.41 -2.43
C LYS A 50 -5.79 16.90 -2.71
N ASP A 51 -6.72 17.53 -2.00
CA ASP A 51 -7.04 18.94 -2.20
C ASP A 51 -5.90 19.85 -1.73
N ARG A 52 -5.23 19.54 -0.61
CA ARG A 52 -4.01 20.23 -0.16
C ARG A 52 -2.91 20.17 -1.23
N LEU A 53 -2.60 18.98 -1.73
CA LEU A 53 -1.56 18.79 -2.76
C LEU A 53 -1.93 19.44 -4.08
N THR A 54 -3.19 19.40 -4.50
CA THR A 54 -3.65 20.07 -5.72
C THR A 54 -3.57 21.58 -5.59
N ALA A 55 -3.78 22.12 -4.38
CA ALA A 55 -3.67 23.54 -4.11
C ALA A 55 -2.21 24.03 -4.05
N LEU A 56 -1.29 23.21 -3.52
CA LEU A 56 0.14 23.50 -3.47
C LEU A 56 0.84 23.28 -4.82
N HIS A 57 0.49 22.20 -5.51
CA HIS A 57 1.13 21.74 -6.74
C HIS A 57 0.09 21.42 -7.82
N PRO A 58 -0.54 22.45 -8.43
CA PRO A 58 -1.60 22.24 -9.42
C PRO A 58 -1.11 21.56 -10.71
N SER A 59 0.20 21.55 -10.97
CA SER A 59 0.83 20.85 -12.10
C SER A 59 1.24 19.42 -11.79
N MET A 60 1.08 18.94 -10.55
CA MET A 60 1.46 17.58 -10.16
C MET A 60 0.50 16.56 -10.79
N SER A 61 1.05 15.47 -11.33
CA SER A 61 0.24 14.40 -11.91
C SER A 61 -0.57 13.67 -10.85
N GLN A 62 -1.73 13.14 -11.22
CA GLN A 62 -2.59 12.39 -10.31
C GLN A 62 -1.86 11.21 -9.66
N THR A 63 -1.03 10.50 -10.43
CA THR A 63 -0.21 9.39 -9.91
C THR A 63 0.78 9.87 -8.85
N MET A 64 1.41 11.03 -9.03
CA MET A 64 2.35 11.58 -8.05
C MET A 64 1.63 12.07 -6.79
N VAL A 65 0.44 12.66 -6.94
CA VAL A 65 -0.44 13.01 -5.80
C VAL A 65 -0.78 11.76 -5.01
N HIS A 66 -1.20 10.68 -5.68
CA HIS A 66 -1.52 9.40 -5.02
C HIS A 66 -0.32 8.79 -4.31
N LYS A 67 0.86 8.77 -4.94
CA LYS A 67 2.10 8.30 -4.30
C LYS A 67 2.46 9.12 -3.07
N SER A 68 2.28 10.44 -3.12
CA SER A 68 2.56 11.34 -2.00
C SER A 68 1.62 11.09 -0.83
N ILE A 69 0.32 10.87 -1.09
CA ILE A 69 -0.66 10.52 -0.06
C ILE A 69 -0.37 9.14 0.53
N LEU A 70 0.00 8.16 -0.31
CA LEU A 70 0.33 6.80 0.12
C LEU A 70 1.47 6.80 1.14
N ARG A 71 2.52 7.60 0.92
CA ARG A 71 3.64 7.76 1.87
C ARG A 71 3.22 8.26 3.26
N ARG A 72 2.07 8.94 3.36
CA ARG A 72 1.52 9.42 4.64
C ARG A 72 0.68 8.38 5.39
N CYS A 73 0.44 7.22 4.78
CA CYS A 73 -0.11 6.05 5.47
C CYS A 73 0.95 5.35 6.32
N GLY A 74 2.19 5.29 5.83
CA GLY A 74 3.36 4.73 6.52
C GLY A 74 3.30 3.22 6.80
N GLY A 75 4.48 2.65 7.05
CA GLY A 75 4.66 1.29 7.55
C GLY A 75 3.90 0.21 6.78
N ASP A 76 3.31 -0.72 7.52
CA ASP A 76 2.58 -1.86 6.93
C ASP A 76 1.31 -1.44 6.18
N LEU A 77 0.70 -0.32 6.57
CA LEU A 77 -0.50 0.16 5.90
C LEU A 77 -0.18 0.63 4.48
N GLU A 78 0.89 1.39 4.32
CA GLU A 78 1.40 1.81 3.02
C GLU A 78 1.66 0.61 2.11
N ASN A 79 2.37 -0.41 2.61
CA ASN A 79 2.67 -1.62 1.86
C ASN A 79 1.41 -2.42 1.49
N ALA A 80 0.45 -2.50 2.40
CA ALA A 80 -0.82 -3.17 2.16
C ALA A 80 -1.68 -2.44 1.12
N ILE A 81 -1.69 -1.11 1.09
CA ILE A 81 -2.40 -0.34 0.06
C ILE A 81 -1.68 -0.49 -1.29
N ARG A 82 -0.35 -0.32 -1.29
CA ARG A 82 0.50 -0.44 -2.48
C ARG A 82 0.28 -1.76 -3.22
N SER A 83 0.21 -2.88 -2.50
CA SER A 83 -0.01 -4.20 -3.13
C SER A 83 -1.37 -4.37 -3.80
N ARG A 84 -2.33 -3.47 -3.55
CA ARG A 84 -3.68 -3.47 -4.15
C ARG A 84 -3.85 -2.43 -5.25
N CYS A 85 -2.94 -1.47 -5.36
CA CYS A 85 -2.99 -0.38 -6.32
C CYS A 85 -1.94 -0.61 -7.43
N ILE A 86 -2.32 -1.38 -8.47
CA ILE A 86 -1.48 -1.61 -9.65
C ILE A 86 -1.64 -0.40 -10.59
N GLU A 87 -0.52 0.20 -11.01
CA GLU A 87 -0.56 1.39 -11.87
C GLU A 87 -1.00 1.06 -13.31
N PRO A 88 -1.78 1.95 -13.97
CA PRO A 88 -2.40 3.17 -13.43
C PRO A 88 -3.69 2.87 -12.66
N PHE A 89 -3.87 3.47 -11.48
CA PHE A 89 -5.08 3.30 -10.67
C PHE A 89 -5.78 4.65 -10.41
N SER A 90 -7.10 4.62 -10.25
CA SER A 90 -7.90 5.82 -10.06
C SER A 90 -7.92 6.28 -8.60
N THR A 91 -8.38 7.51 -8.36
CA THR A 91 -8.61 8.02 -7.00
C THR A 91 -9.58 7.10 -6.23
N LYS A 92 -10.61 6.60 -6.93
CA LYS A 92 -11.60 5.67 -6.37
C LYS A 92 -10.94 4.36 -5.94
N ASP A 93 -10.06 3.80 -6.78
CA ASP A 93 -9.38 2.54 -6.47
C ASP A 93 -8.47 2.66 -5.25
N HIS A 94 -7.78 3.80 -5.10
CA HIS A 94 -6.96 4.08 -3.93
C HIS A 94 -7.81 4.13 -2.66
N ILE A 95 -8.90 4.89 -2.67
CA ILE A 95 -9.81 5.00 -1.52
C ILE A 95 -10.41 3.63 -1.18
N ASN A 96 -10.87 2.88 -2.19
CA ASN A 96 -11.40 1.53 -2.00
C ASN A 96 -10.37 0.60 -1.36
N ALA A 97 -9.10 0.68 -1.77
CA ALA A 97 -8.02 -0.10 -1.17
C ALA A 97 -7.80 0.28 0.30
N MET A 98 -7.78 1.58 0.62
CA MET A 98 -7.67 2.08 1.99
C MET A 98 -8.86 1.64 2.86
N GLU A 99 -10.09 1.81 2.37
CA GLU A 99 -11.31 1.41 3.07
C GLU A 99 -11.33 -0.11 3.29
N GLY A 100 -10.99 -0.89 2.27
CA GLY A 100 -10.93 -2.35 2.39
C GLY A 100 -9.95 -2.80 3.47
N ILE A 101 -8.78 -2.15 3.61
CA ILE A 101 -7.82 -2.50 4.67
C ILE A 101 -8.30 -2.03 6.04
N THR A 102 -8.86 -0.83 6.12
CA THR A 102 -9.37 -0.23 7.36
C THR A 102 -10.51 -1.06 7.93
N THR A 103 -11.49 -1.43 7.11
CA THR A 103 -12.63 -2.27 7.51
C THR A 103 -12.17 -3.66 7.95
N ARG A 104 -11.24 -4.30 7.22
CA ARG A 104 -10.68 -5.61 7.62
C ARG A 104 -10.00 -5.56 8.99
N LYS A 105 -9.21 -4.51 9.25
CA LYS A 105 -8.51 -4.35 10.54
C LYS A 105 -9.49 -4.04 11.68
N LYS A 106 -10.53 -3.23 11.44
CA LYS A 106 -11.53 -2.86 12.46
C LYS A 106 -12.45 -4.03 12.84
N THR A 107 -12.92 -4.77 11.86
CA THR A 107 -13.94 -5.80 12.12
C THR A 107 -13.31 -7.17 12.44
N GLY A 108 -12.00 -7.36 12.19
CA GLY A 108 -11.37 -8.69 12.24
C GLY A 108 -11.93 -9.67 11.20
N ILE A 109 -12.91 -9.24 10.40
CA ILE A 109 -13.56 -10.03 9.35
C ILE A 109 -12.67 -9.95 8.11
N ASN A 110 -12.29 -11.11 7.61
CA ASN A 110 -11.68 -11.28 6.30
C ASN A 110 -12.80 -11.57 5.29
N PRO A 111 -13.37 -10.57 4.59
CA PRO A 111 -14.29 -10.84 3.50
C PRO A 111 -13.44 -11.48 2.40
N ASN A 112 -13.70 -12.76 2.17
CA ASN A 112 -13.10 -13.60 1.15
C ASN A 112 -12.94 -12.82 -0.17
N CYS A 113 -11.70 -12.53 -0.55
CA CYS A 113 -11.40 -11.83 -1.80
C CYS A 113 -11.14 -12.86 -2.89
N ASN A 114 -12.19 -13.33 -3.57
CA ASN A 114 -12.05 -13.88 -4.92
C ASN A 114 -11.74 -12.72 -5.86
N ILE A 115 -10.45 -12.47 -6.10
CA ILE A 115 -9.97 -11.71 -7.25
C ILE A 115 -9.01 -12.65 -7.98
N THR A 116 -9.42 -13.06 -9.17
CA THR A 116 -8.71 -13.99 -10.05
C THR A 116 -7.30 -13.49 -10.37
N SER A 117 -6.33 -14.27 -9.88
CA SER A 117 -4.98 -14.55 -10.37
C SER A 117 -4.02 -13.37 -10.69
N GLY A 118 -3.17 -13.08 -9.70
CA GLY A 118 -1.74 -12.82 -9.88
C GLY A 118 -0.96 -13.72 -8.91
N LYS A 119 0.12 -14.36 -9.37
CA LYS A 119 0.96 -15.35 -8.64
C LYS A 119 1.09 -15.09 -7.12
N PRO A 120 1.02 -16.11 -6.25
CA PRO A 120 1.21 -15.93 -4.83
C PRO A 120 2.66 -15.53 -4.53
N ILE A 121 2.85 -14.37 -3.91
CA ILE A 121 4.06 -14.05 -3.16
C ILE A 121 4.05 -14.94 -1.91
N PRO A 122 5.11 -15.72 -1.62
CA PRO A 122 5.16 -16.56 -0.43
C PRO A 122 5.01 -15.71 0.84
N LYS A 123 4.06 -16.07 1.70
CA LYS A 123 3.92 -15.51 3.05
C LYS A 123 5.18 -15.88 3.86
N PRO A 124 5.71 -15.01 4.74
CA PRO A 124 6.59 -15.48 5.81
C PRO A 124 5.76 -16.42 6.72
N ASN A 125 6.23 -17.66 6.84
CA ASN A 125 5.54 -18.72 7.57
C ASN A 125 5.40 -18.39 9.07
N LYS A 126 4.24 -18.77 9.63
CA LYS A 126 4.03 -18.92 11.08
C LYS A 126 5.13 -19.83 11.68
N PRO A 127 5.45 -19.72 12.98
CA PRO A 127 6.27 -20.70 13.65
C PRO A 127 5.52 -22.04 13.68
N TYR A 128 6.06 -23.04 13.00
CA TYR A 128 5.62 -24.43 13.11
C TYR A 128 6.35 -25.04 14.31
N GLU A 129 5.58 -25.57 15.26
CA GLU A 129 6.10 -26.34 16.37
C GLU A 129 6.61 -27.67 15.82
N LYS A 130 7.94 -27.84 15.76
CA LYS A 130 8.59 -29.03 15.22
C LYS A 130 8.53 -30.17 16.23
N ALA A 131 7.82 -31.25 15.91
CA ALA A 131 8.10 -32.54 16.53
C ALA A 131 9.60 -32.88 16.34
N PRO A 132 10.28 -33.53 17.30
CA PRO A 132 11.71 -33.72 17.22
C PRO A 132 12.09 -34.64 16.05
N LEU A 133 12.64 -34.05 15.00
CA LEU A 133 13.28 -34.78 13.90
C LEU A 133 14.52 -35.47 14.46
N LYS A 134 14.52 -36.80 14.50
CA LYS A 134 15.70 -37.61 14.82
C LYS A 134 16.66 -37.52 13.63
N PHE A 135 17.66 -36.65 13.71
CA PHE A 135 18.70 -36.54 12.70
C PHE A 135 19.80 -37.58 12.94
N HIS A 136 19.99 -38.50 11.98
CA HIS A 136 21.17 -39.37 11.96
C HIS A 136 22.38 -38.56 11.47
N LYS A 137 23.37 -38.33 12.34
CA LYS A 137 24.59 -37.60 11.98
C LYS A 137 25.55 -38.53 11.23
N CYS A 138 25.67 -38.35 9.92
CA CYS A 138 26.76 -38.97 9.15
C CYS A 138 28.01 -38.08 9.24
N VAL A 139 29.17 -38.66 9.57
CA VAL A 139 30.43 -37.93 9.82
C VAL A 139 31.34 -37.91 8.58
N SER A 140 30.91 -38.49 7.45
CA SER A 140 31.75 -38.52 6.25
C SER A 140 31.62 -37.21 5.45
N THR A 141 32.75 -36.66 5.04
CA THR A 141 32.86 -35.41 4.26
C THR A 141 32.75 -35.62 2.74
N SER A 142 32.62 -36.88 2.32
CA SER A 142 32.58 -37.29 0.90
C SER A 142 31.22 -37.06 0.22
N HIS A 143 30.21 -36.61 0.95
CA HIS A 143 28.90 -36.25 0.41
C HIS A 143 28.23 -35.19 1.29
N LEU A 144 27.25 -34.48 0.73
CA LEU A 144 26.42 -33.54 1.48
C LEU A 144 25.31 -34.31 2.21
N ALA A 145 24.85 -33.77 3.35
CA ALA A 145 23.87 -34.43 4.21
C ALA A 145 22.58 -34.85 3.47
N ASP A 146 22.19 -34.10 2.45
CA ASP A 146 20.99 -34.32 1.66
C ASP A 146 21.11 -35.49 0.67
N THR A 147 22.33 -35.86 0.31
CA THR A 147 22.68 -36.97 -0.59
C THR A 147 23.36 -38.12 0.15
N CYS A 148 23.17 -38.21 1.47
CA CYS A 148 23.74 -39.28 2.28
C CYS A 148 23.16 -40.65 1.88
N PRO A 149 23.99 -41.60 1.40
CA PRO A 149 23.52 -42.92 0.99
C PRO A 149 23.02 -43.79 2.17
N LYS A 150 23.18 -43.32 3.42
CA LYS A 150 22.66 -43.96 4.63
C LYS A 150 21.34 -43.34 5.14
N LYS A 151 20.72 -42.43 4.37
CA LYS A 151 19.43 -41.81 4.71
C LYS A 151 18.29 -42.83 4.49
N ASP A 152 18.16 -43.72 5.46
CA ASP A 152 17.08 -44.70 5.68
C ASP A 152 16.70 -45.63 4.51
N LYS A 153 17.31 -46.83 4.53
CA LYS A 153 16.52 -48.04 4.30
C LYS A 153 15.87 -48.39 5.64
N ASN A 154 14.59 -48.09 5.80
CA ASN A 154 13.80 -48.73 6.86
C ASN A 154 12.43 -49.09 6.28
N GLN A 155 12.31 -50.38 5.96
CA GLN A 155 11.07 -51.10 5.77
C GLN A 155 10.57 -51.54 7.14
#